data_AF-A0A222FJ68-F1
#
_entry.id   AF-A0A222FJ68-F1
#
_cell.length_a   1.000
_cell.length_b   1.000
_cell.length_c   1.000
_cell.angle_alpha   90.00
_cell.angle_beta   90.00
_cell.angle_gamma   90.00
#
_symmetry.space_group_name_H-M   'P 1'
#
loop_
_entity.id
_entity.type
_entity.pdbx_description
1 polymer ?
#
loop_
_entity_poly.entity_id
_entity_poly.type
_entity_poly.pdbx_seq_one_letter_code
_entity_poly.pdbx_strand_id
1 'polypeptide(L)'
;MATLKSPGQKKRQVVRIISGLIFLAITAVASIAYGFVKTQQLAWVKDHKEAQGTITELSHVEEEYRNRKGKKRYRDVYSLSYSFSVDGDRYSNTVEVSESLFVNSDEQQAITVWYENGYPSQNSPEQVMIAEKASNNLAGNAIAVAPFTFGGSLFLYYLLSFIFVRESKHSLPEGFYTENTWLDVDDNYFVALDDADLVFFDIDKGRASKVQQLYQQGAALEEIIGASKANKLNRVPISAMKQVRSDHNSDTIQVETDDRTYSVEFLNQALKAHALERIRALLPEGMTYNKEEKTRIKSALPALTLATLFVVPMFFITTPGINLVIGFIIVVKILPRILVRLWDPTITEKWALATA
;
A
#
# COMPACT_ATOMS: atom_id res chain seq x y z
N MET A 1 21.38 11.59 -8.82
CA MET A 1 20.48 11.02 -7.80
C MET A 1 20.61 11.84 -6.54
N ALA A 2 19.50 12.10 -5.84
CA ALA A 2 19.54 12.70 -4.51
C ALA A 2 20.38 11.83 -3.56
N THR A 3 21.27 12.45 -2.79
CA THR A 3 22.20 11.75 -1.89
C THR A 3 21.55 11.44 -0.55
N LEU A 4 20.71 12.36 -0.05
CA LEU A 4 20.06 12.24 1.25
C LEU A 4 18.59 11.86 1.09
N LYS A 5 18.12 10.94 1.93
CA LYS A 5 16.72 10.49 1.97
C LYS A 5 16.00 11.07 3.17
N SER A 6 14.73 11.43 3.00
CA SER A 6 13.89 11.88 4.11
C SER A 6 13.68 10.75 5.13
N PRO A 7 13.35 11.06 6.39
CA PRO A 7 12.96 10.05 7.36
C PRO A 7 11.81 9.16 6.87
N GLY A 8 10.82 9.74 6.18
CA GLY A 8 9.71 9.01 5.56
C GLY A 8 10.19 8.04 4.49
N GLN A 9 11.04 8.50 3.57
CA GLN A 9 11.67 7.67 2.52
C GLN A 9 12.47 6.50 3.11
N LYS A 10 13.27 6.73 4.17
CA LYS A 10 14.04 5.69 4.87
C LYS A 10 13.11 4.63 5.48
N LYS A 11 12.07 5.07 6.20
CA LYS A 11 11.07 4.18 6.83
C LYS A 11 10.28 3.38 5.79
N ARG A 12 9.85 4.00 4.67
CA ARG A 12 9.17 3.30 3.56
C ARG A 12 10.06 2.20 3.00
N GLN A 13 11.36 2.45 2.84
CA GLN A 13 12.30 1.44 2.38
C GLN A 13 12.42 0.27 3.37
N VAL A 14 12.53 0.54 4.67
CA VAL A 14 12.56 -0.51 5.71
C VAL A 14 11.28 -1.34 5.68
N VAL A 15 10.11 -0.70 5.62
CA VAL A 15 8.82 -1.41 5.54
C VAL A 15 8.76 -2.28 4.28
N ARG A 16 9.20 -1.79 3.12
CA ARG A 16 9.25 -2.60 1.88
C ARG A 16 10.11 -3.85 2.06
N ILE A 17 11.29 -3.70 2.67
CA ILE A 17 12.20 -4.83 2.91
C ILE A 17 11.56 -5.84 3.86
N ILE A 18 11.02 -5.38 4.99
CA ILE A 18 10.37 -6.25 5.99
C ILE A 18 9.18 -6.99 5.36
N SER A 19 8.30 -6.28 4.64
CA SER A 19 7.17 -6.90 3.96
C SER A 19 7.60 -7.92 2.91
N GLY A 20 8.69 -7.65 2.19
CA GLY A 20 9.28 -8.60 1.23
C GLY A 20 9.80 -9.87 1.92
N LEU A 21 10.49 -9.72 3.05
CA LEU A 21 10.97 -10.87 3.83
C LEU A 21 9.82 -11.70 4.41
N ILE A 22 8.78 -11.03 4.93
CA ILE A 22 7.58 -11.70 5.43
C ILE A 22 6.86 -12.43 4.32
N PHE A 23 6.76 -11.85 3.12
CA PHE A 23 6.22 -12.53 1.94
C PHE A 23 6.96 -13.83 1.67
N LEU A 24 8.30 -13.79 1.57
CA LEU A 24 9.11 -14.98 1.32
C LEU A 24 8.92 -16.04 2.42
N ALA A 25 8.88 -15.63 3.69
CA ALA A 25 8.68 -16.54 4.81
C ALA A 25 7.29 -17.21 4.79
N ILE A 26 6.22 -16.43 4.58
CA ILE A 26 4.86 -16.95 4.50
C ILE A 26 4.71 -17.87 3.29
N THR A 27 5.24 -17.49 2.12
CA THR A 27 5.21 -18.33 0.91
C THR A 27 5.96 -19.65 1.13
N ALA A 28 7.11 -19.64 1.80
CA ALA A 28 7.84 -20.87 2.13
C ALA A 28 7.03 -21.79 3.04
N VAL A 29 6.47 -21.28 4.14
CA VAL A 29 5.65 -22.06 5.07
C VAL A 29 4.38 -22.59 4.40
N ALA A 30 3.68 -21.74 3.64
CA ALA A 30 2.48 -22.13 2.90
C ALA A 30 2.79 -23.18 1.82
N SER A 31 3.94 -23.09 1.15
CA SER A 31 4.40 -24.06 0.15
C SER A 31 4.64 -25.44 0.78
N ILE A 32 5.26 -25.50 1.95
CA ILE A 32 5.46 -26.74 2.70
C ILE A 32 4.11 -27.35 3.10
N ALA A 33 3.22 -26.54 3.67
CA ALA A 33 1.88 -26.99 4.08
C ALA A 33 1.05 -27.49 2.89
N TYR A 34 1.05 -26.76 1.78
CA TYR A 34 0.38 -27.15 0.54
C TYR A 34 0.96 -28.44 -0.03
N GLY A 35 2.29 -28.59 -0.04
CA GLY A 35 2.95 -29.81 -0.47
C GLY A 35 2.60 -31.03 0.40
N PHE A 36 2.48 -30.85 1.71
CA PHE A 36 2.02 -31.92 2.60
C PHE A 36 0.59 -32.38 2.25
N VAL A 37 -0.33 -31.44 2.06
CA VAL A 37 -1.71 -31.74 1.64
C VAL A 37 -1.74 -32.43 0.27
N LYS A 38 -1.01 -31.90 -0.72
CA LYS A 38 -0.93 -32.48 -2.06
C LYS A 38 -0.32 -33.88 -2.05
N THR A 39 0.67 -34.13 -1.20
CA THR A 39 1.26 -35.47 -1.03
C THR A 39 0.24 -36.46 -0.48
N GLN A 40 -0.59 -36.05 0.50
CA GLN A 40 -1.69 -36.89 1.00
C GLN A 40 -2.74 -37.17 -0.09
N GLN A 41 -3.11 -36.16 -0.87
CA GLN A 41 -4.04 -36.33 -2.00
C GLN A 41 -3.49 -37.28 -3.08
N LEU A 42 -2.17 -37.33 -3.26
CA LEU A 42 -1.50 -38.21 -4.23
C LEU A 42 -1.01 -39.53 -3.64
N ALA A 43 -1.36 -39.85 -2.38
CA ALA A 43 -0.85 -41.04 -1.70
C ALA A 43 -1.25 -42.35 -2.42
N TRP A 44 -2.47 -42.40 -2.94
CA TRP A 44 -3.00 -43.54 -3.70
C TRP A 44 -2.20 -43.87 -4.96
N VAL A 45 -1.49 -42.89 -5.53
CA VAL A 45 -0.70 -43.05 -6.75
C VAL A 45 0.56 -43.90 -6.51
N LYS A 46 0.88 -44.27 -5.26
CA LYS A 46 1.98 -45.21 -4.98
C LYS A 46 1.55 -46.66 -5.21
N ASP A 47 0.33 -47.00 -4.83
CA ASP A 47 -0.24 -48.35 -4.88
C ASP A 47 -1.38 -48.43 -5.92
N HIS A 48 -1.26 -47.64 -6.98
CA HIS A 48 -2.26 -47.55 -8.03
C HIS A 48 -2.33 -48.85 -8.83
N LYS A 49 -3.46 -49.04 -9.50
CA LYS A 49 -3.64 -50.04 -10.55
C LYS A 49 -3.78 -49.34 -11.89
N GLU A 50 -3.54 -50.09 -12.96
CA GLU A 50 -3.59 -49.60 -14.33
C GLU A 50 -4.75 -50.25 -15.07
N ALA A 51 -5.40 -49.47 -15.93
CA ALA A 51 -6.36 -49.95 -16.91
C ALA A 51 -6.10 -49.26 -18.25
N GLN A 52 -6.42 -49.94 -19.34
CA GLN A 52 -6.43 -49.33 -20.66
C GLN A 52 -7.76 -48.57 -20.82
N GLY A 53 -7.66 -47.27 -21.05
CA GLY A 53 -8.76 -46.38 -21.36
C GLY A 53 -8.68 -45.90 -22.80
N THR A 54 -9.70 -45.14 -23.18
CA THR A 54 -9.78 -44.51 -24.50
C THR A 54 -10.19 -43.06 -24.32
N ILE A 55 -9.49 -42.15 -25.00
CA ILE A 55 -9.89 -40.75 -25.09
C ILE A 55 -11.22 -40.69 -25.84
N THR A 56 -12.24 -40.16 -25.19
CA THR A 56 -13.58 -40.05 -25.76
C THR A 56 -13.83 -38.71 -26.40
N GLU A 57 -13.18 -37.65 -25.90
CA GLU A 57 -13.37 -36.27 -26.37
C GLU A 57 -12.17 -35.40 -25.98
N LEU A 58 -11.78 -34.50 -26.88
CA LEU A 58 -10.82 -33.43 -26.61
C LEU A 58 -11.55 -32.09 -26.71
N SER A 59 -11.57 -31.32 -25.62
CA SER A 59 -12.26 -30.03 -25.56
C SER A 59 -11.27 -28.88 -25.36
N HIS A 60 -11.40 -27.84 -26.20
CA HIS A 60 -10.70 -26.56 -26.04
C HIS A 60 -11.74 -25.45 -25.90
N VAL A 61 -11.68 -24.72 -24.79
CA VAL A 61 -12.59 -23.61 -24.48
C VAL A 61 -11.77 -22.35 -24.22
N GLU A 62 -12.12 -21.26 -24.90
CA GLU A 62 -11.62 -19.93 -24.59
C GLU A 62 -12.51 -19.29 -23.50
N GLU A 63 -12.00 -19.19 -22.28
CA GLU A 63 -12.71 -18.55 -21.17
C GLU A 63 -12.50 -17.04 -21.17
N GLU A 64 -13.59 -16.27 -21.31
CA GLU A 64 -13.57 -14.83 -21.09
C GLU A 64 -13.62 -14.51 -19.60
N TYR A 65 -12.63 -13.75 -19.11
CA TYR A 65 -12.64 -13.18 -17.77
C TYR A 65 -12.31 -11.69 -17.79
N ARG A 66 -12.70 -10.96 -16.75
CA ARG A 66 -12.35 -9.53 -16.61
C ARG A 66 -11.23 -9.36 -15.61
N ASN A 67 -10.21 -8.60 -15.99
CA ASN A 67 -9.15 -8.23 -15.05
C ASN A 67 -9.65 -7.18 -14.03
N ARG A 68 -8.84 -6.91 -13.00
CA ARG A 68 -9.12 -5.86 -11.98
C ARG A 68 -9.42 -4.46 -12.53
N LYS A 69 -9.06 -4.17 -13.79
CA LYS A 69 -9.35 -2.89 -14.48
C LYS A 69 -10.58 -2.98 -15.40
N GLY A 70 -11.36 -4.05 -15.31
CA GLY A 70 -12.56 -4.29 -16.11
C GLY A 70 -12.30 -4.65 -17.57
N LYS A 71 -11.03 -4.81 -17.99
CA LYS A 71 -10.70 -5.19 -19.36
C LYS A 71 -10.92 -6.69 -19.55
N LYS A 72 -11.56 -7.04 -20.67
CA LYS A 72 -11.71 -8.43 -21.11
C LYS A 72 -10.33 -9.06 -21.35
N ARG A 73 -10.19 -10.28 -20.88
CA ARG A 73 -9.06 -11.17 -21.08
C ARG A 73 -9.62 -12.54 -21.44
N TYR A 74 -8.82 -13.31 -22.13
CA TYR A 74 -9.15 -14.64 -22.58
C TYR A 74 -8.10 -15.60 -22.03
N ARG A 75 -8.52 -16.81 -21.70
CA ARG A 75 -7.64 -17.91 -21.31
C ARG A 75 -8.10 -19.17 -22.03
N ASP A 76 -7.16 -19.84 -22.68
CA ASP A 76 -7.40 -21.17 -23.25
C ASP A 76 -7.38 -22.23 -22.14
N VAL A 77 -8.42 -23.04 -22.10
CA VAL A 77 -8.57 -24.21 -21.23
C VAL A 77 -8.66 -25.44 -22.12
N TYR A 78 -7.72 -26.37 -21.92
CA TYR A 78 -7.65 -27.64 -22.64
C TYR A 78 -8.04 -28.78 -21.71
N SER A 79 -8.98 -29.61 -22.13
CA SER A 79 -9.52 -30.70 -21.33
C SER A 79 -9.58 -31.99 -22.15
N LEU A 80 -9.33 -33.10 -21.47
CA LEU A 80 -9.36 -34.45 -22.05
C LEU A 80 -10.39 -35.28 -21.28
N SER A 81 -11.39 -35.79 -21.99
CA SER A 81 -12.36 -36.75 -21.47
C SER A 81 -11.97 -38.16 -21.89
N TYR A 82 -12.07 -39.12 -20.97
CA TYR A 82 -11.70 -40.50 -21.23
C TYR A 82 -12.67 -41.46 -20.55
N SER A 83 -12.64 -42.72 -20.99
CA SER A 83 -13.36 -43.81 -20.35
C SER A 83 -12.54 -45.08 -20.31
N PHE A 84 -12.75 -45.89 -19.29
CA PHE A 84 -12.07 -47.19 -19.09
C PHE A 84 -13.02 -48.16 -18.37
N SER A 85 -12.66 -49.44 -18.35
CA SER A 85 -13.46 -50.47 -17.68
C SER A 85 -12.63 -51.28 -16.70
N VAL A 86 -13.23 -51.57 -15.54
CA VAL A 86 -12.66 -52.42 -14.49
C VAL A 86 -13.77 -53.38 -14.03
N ASP A 87 -13.48 -54.68 -14.04
CA ASP A 87 -14.41 -55.74 -13.60
C ASP A 87 -15.82 -55.70 -14.24
N GLY A 88 -15.93 -55.18 -15.46
CA GLY A 88 -17.18 -55.06 -16.21
C GLY A 88 -17.92 -53.72 -16.05
N ASP A 89 -17.52 -52.90 -15.08
CA ASP A 89 -18.05 -51.56 -14.87
C ASP A 89 -17.28 -50.53 -15.71
N ARG A 90 -17.99 -49.53 -16.24
CA ARG A 90 -17.40 -48.45 -17.05
C ARG A 90 -17.31 -47.17 -16.23
N TYR A 91 -16.13 -46.57 -16.26
CA TYR A 91 -15.83 -45.30 -15.62
C TYR A 91 -15.46 -44.27 -16.70
N SER A 92 -15.77 -43.01 -16.44
CA SER A 92 -15.42 -41.89 -17.30
C SER A 92 -15.14 -40.65 -16.46
N ASN A 93 -14.20 -39.84 -16.90
CA ASN A 93 -13.83 -38.61 -16.22
C ASN A 93 -13.28 -37.60 -17.23
N THR A 94 -13.25 -36.32 -16.83
CA THR A 94 -12.69 -35.22 -17.61
C THR A 94 -11.64 -34.50 -16.77
N VAL A 95 -10.47 -34.28 -17.34
CA VAL A 95 -9.34 -33.63 -16.66
C VAL A 95 -8.81 -32.47 -17.49
N GLU A 96 -8.43 -31.37 -16.84
CA GLU A 96 -7.68 -30.29 -17.50
C GLU A 96 -6.25 -30.76 -17.78
N VAL A 97 -5.75 -30.47 -18.97
CA VAL A 97 -4.43 -30.87 -19.45
C VAL A 97 -3.65 -29.68 -19.99
N SER A 98 -2.32 -29.81 -20.07
CA SER A 98 -1.49 -28.82 -20.77
C SER A 98 -1.78 -28.80 -22.27
N GLU A 99 -1.62 -27.65 -22.92
CA GLU A 99 -1.69 -27.51 -24.39
C GLU A 99 -0.84 -28.55 -25.11
N SER A 100 0.40 -28.79 -24.65
CA SER A 100 1.29 -29.79 -25.25
C SER A 100 0.75 -31.21 -25.16
N LEU A 101 0.04 -31.56 -24.10
CA LEU A 101 -0.58 -32.88 -23.97
C LEU A 101 -1.81 -32.97 -24.87
N PHE A 102 -2.61 -31.91 -24.91
CA PHE A 102 -3.79 -31.81 -25.77
C PHE A 102 -3.46 -31.95 -27.26
N VAL A 103 -2.48 -31.19 -27.75
CA VAL A 103 -2.08 -31.17 -29.17
C VAL A 103 -1.46 -32.49 -29.62
N ASN A 104 -0.88 -33.26 -28.70
CA ASN A 104 -0.28 -34.57 -28.99
C ASN A 104 -1.23 -35.75 -28.69
N SER A 105 -2.50 -35.47 -28.39
CA SER A 105 -3.53 -36.48 -28.14
C SER A 105 -4.53 -36.51 -29.29
N ASP A 106 -5.05 -37.69 -29.59
CA ASP A 106 -6.12 -37.89 -30.56
C ASP A 106 -7.36 -38.52 -29.91
N GLU A 107 -8.54 -38.19 -30.40
CA GLU A 107 -9.75 -38.93 -30.02
C GLU A 107 -9.63 -40.40 -30.41
N GLN A 108 -10.23 -41.28 -29.60
CA GLN A 108 -10.13 -42.73 -29.73
C GLN A 108 -8.72 -43.31 -29.50
N GLN A 109 -7.74 -42.49 -29.16
CA GLN A 109 -6.43 -42.97 -28.74
C GLN A 109 -6.52 -43.77 -27.44
N ALA A 110 -5.84 -44.92 -27.40
CA ALA A 110 -5.68 -45.71 -26.19
C ALA A 110 -4.71 -45.01 -25.22
N ILE A 111 -5.10 -44.94 -23.95
CA ILE A 111 -4.30 -44.33 -22.89
C ILE A 111 -4.25 -45.23 -21.66
N THR A 112 -3.14 -45.16 -20.93
CA THR A 112 -3.05 -45.77 -19.60
C THR A 112 -3.73 -44.87 -18.57
N VAL A 113 -4.70 -45.43 -17.85
CA VAL A 113 -5.39 -44.76 -16.74
C VAL A 113 -4.92 -45.39 -15.44
N TRP A 114 -4.45 -44.55 -14.52
CA TRP A 114 -4.13 -44.94 -13.15
C TRP A 114 -5.36 -44.74 -12.27
N TYR A 115 -5.66 -45.72 -11.41
CA TYR A 115 -6.77 -45.63 -10.45
C TYR A 115 -6.40 -46.21 -9.08
N GLU A 116 -7.08 -45.76 -8.04
CA GLU A 116 -6.88 -46.25 -6.68
C GLU A 116 -7.40 -47.69 -6.51
N ASN A 117 -6.60 -48.55 -5.86
CA ASN A 117 -6.97 -49.94 -5.64
C ASN A 117 -8.24 -50.05 -4.79
N GLY A 118 -9.28 -50.68 -5.34
CA GLY A 118 -10.59 -50.81 -4.70
C GLY A 118 -11.52 -49.59 -4.87
N TYR A 119 -11.02 -48.50 -5.45
CA TYR A 119 -11.79 -47.27 -5.70
C TYR A 119 -11.54 -46.72 -7.12
N PRO A 120 -12.03 -47.39 -8.18
CA PRO A 120 -11.80 -46.96 -9.56
C PRO A 120 -12.38 -45.58 -9.90
N SER A 121 -13.30 -45.03 -9.09
CA SER A 121 -13.81 -43.67 -9.23
C SER A 121 -12.75 -42.59 -8.98
N GLN A 122 -11.67 -42.93 -8.29
CA GLN A 122 -10.49 -42.07 -8.12
C GLN A 122 -9.44 -42.47 -9.16
N ASN A 123 -9.44 -41.76 -10.27
CA ASN A 123 -8.65 -42.09 -11.46
C ASN A 123 -8.15 -40.83 -12.19
N SER A 124 -7.05 -40.99 -12.91
CA SER A 124 -6.51 -39.97 -13.82
C SER A 124 -5.58 -40.61 -14.85
N PRO A 125 -5.41 -40.03 -16.06
CA PRO A 125 -4.42 -40.52 -17.02
C PRO A 125 -3.01 -40.50 -16.43
N GLU A 126 -2.20 -41.50 -16.74
CA GLU A 126 -0.82 -41.65 -16.24
C GLU A 126 -0.01 -40.36 -16.41
N GLN A 127 -0.06 -39.75 -17.60
CA GLN A 127 0.73 -38.58 -17.96
C GLN A 127 0.37 -37.36 -17.10
N VAL A 128 -0.90 -37.21 -16.72
CA VAL A 128 -1.37 -36.17 -15.80
C VAL A 128 -0.83 -36.42 -14.40
N MET A 129 -0.88 -37.67 -13.92
CA MET A 129 -0.36 -38.04 -12.60
C MET A 129 1.16 -37.89 -12.48
N ILE A 130 1.91 -38.21 -13.54
CA ILE A 130 3.36 -37.96 -13.60
C ILE A 130 3.65 -36.46 -13.50
N ALA A 131 2.91 -35.62 -14.25
CA ALA A 131 3.06 -34.17 -14.18
C ALA A 131 2.66 -33.59 -12.81
N GLU A 132 1.59 -34.11 -12.19
CA GLU A 132 1.17 -33.71 -10.86
C GLU A 132 2.18 -34.08 -9.77
N LYS A 133 2.77 -35.29 -9.85
CA LYS A 133 3.88 -35.71 -8.99
C LYS A 133 5.11 -34.82 -9.20
N ALA A 134 5.49 -34.56 -10.44
CA ALA A 134 6.64 -33.72 -10.77
C ALA A 134 6.48 -32.28 -10.27
N SER A 135 5.27 -31.73 -10.33
CA SER A 135 4.94 -30.39 -9.85
C SER A 135 4.76 -30.31 -8.32
N ASN A 136 4.65 -31.44 -7.61
CA ASN A 136 4.62 -31.48 -6.14
C ASN A 136 6.03 -31.34 -5.55
N ASN A 137 6.68 -30.22 -5.83
CA ASN A 137 7.96 -29.83 -5.26
C ASN A 137 7.86 -28.42 -4.67
N LEU A 138 8.87 -27.98 -3.92
CA LEU A 138 8.83 -26.69 -3.23
C LEU A 138 8.54 -25.51 -4.18
N ALA A 139 9.10 -25.53 -5.39
CA ALA A 139 8.92 -24.45 -6.38
C ALA A 139 7.50 -24.46 -6.97
N GLY A 140 7.00 -25.63 -7.39
CA GLY A 140 5.63 -25.77 -7.90
C GLY A 140 4.58 -25.39 -6.85
N ASN A 141 4.78 -25.83 -5.61
CA ASN A 141 3.91 -25.49 -4.49
C ASN A 141 3.99 -24.00 -4.13
N ALA A 142 5.18 -23.38 -4.22
CA ALA A 142 5.35 -21.94 -4.01
C ALA A 142 4.59 -21.13 -5.07
N ILE A 143 4.61 -21.53 -6.34
CA ILE A 143 3.86 -20.88 -7.42
C ILE A 143 2.36 -20.98 -7.16
N ALA A 144 1.86 -22.14 -6.71
CA ALA A 144 0.45 -22.33 -6.40
C ALA A 144 -0.06 -21.44 -5.26
N VAL A 145 0.75 -21.24 -4.21
CA VAL A 145 0.37 -20.41 -3.05
C VAL A 145 0.75 -18.93 -3.19
N ALA A 146 1.58 -18.56 -4.17
CA ALA A 146 2.07 -17.20 -4.37
C ALA A 146 0.94 -16.15 -4.51
N PRO A 147 -0.14 -16.38 -5.28
CA PRO A 147 -1.21 -15.38 -5.42
C PRO A 147 -1.86 -15.01 -4.07
N PHE A 148 -2.08 -16.01 -3.21
CA PHE A 148 -2.71 -15.82 -1.90
C PHE A 148 -1.76 -15.12 -0.91
N THR A 149 -0.52 -15.61 -0.84
CA THR A 149 0.50 -15.07 0.07
C THR A 149 0.96 -13.67 -0.33
N PHE A 150 0.98 -13.37 -1.64
CA PHE A 150 1.22 -12.02 -2.15
C PHE A 150 0.10 -11.06 -1.74
N GLY A 151 -1.16 -11.47 -1.86
CA GLY A 151 -2.31 -10.68 -1.42
C GLY A 151 -2.25 -10.30 0.06
N GLY A 152 -1.98 -11.28 0.93
CA GLY A 152 -1.82 -11.05 2.37
C GLY A 152 -0.62 -10.16 2.71
N SER A 153 0.51 -10.36 2.03
CA SER A 153 1.72 -9.57 2.26
C SER A 153 1.60 -8.13 1.77
N LEU A 154 0.87 -7.92 0.67
CA LEU A 154 0.55 -6.58 0.18
C LEU A 154 -0.33 -5.83 1.18
N PHE A 155 -1.34 -6.50 1.76
CA PHE A 155 -2.14 -5.94 2.83
C PHE A 155 -1.27 -5.54 4.03
N LEU A 156 -0.37 -6.44 4.47
CA LEU A 156 0.57 -6.17 5.54
C LEU A 156 1.52 -5.01 5.22
N TYR A 157 1.98 -4.87 3.97
CA TYR A 157 2.79 -3.74 3.54
C TYR A 157 2.08 -2.40 3.71
N TYR A 158 0.82 -2.31 3.27
CA TYR A 158 0.03 -1.09 3.46
C TYR A 158 -0.22 -0.81 4.94
N LEU A 159 -0.51 -1.86 5.72
CA LEU A 159 -0.67 -1.79 7.17
C LEU A 159 0.58 -1.23 7.86
N LEU A 160 1.75 -1.84 7.61
CA LEU A 160 3.02 -1.44 8.20
C LEU A 160 3.42 -0.05 7.72
N SER A 161 3.19 0.28 6.45
CA SER A 161 3.45 1.62 5.93
C SER A 161 2.61 2.64 6.69
N PHE A 162 1.34 2.34 6.90
CA PHE A 162 0.44 3.23 7.61
C PHE A 162 0.81 3.45 9.09
N ILE A 163 1.31 2.41 9.78
CA ILE A 163 1.73 2.49 11.18
C ILE A 163 3.10 3.16 11.34
N PHE A 164 4.09 2.70 10.58
CA PHE A 164 5.51 2.97 10.87
C PHE A 164 6.12 4.10 10.04
N VAL A 165 5.54 4.46 8.88
CA VAL A 165 6.11 5.49 8.00
C VAL A 165 5.85 6.92 8.51
N ARG A 166 5.04 7.10 9.56
CA ARG A 166 4.75 8.43 10.16
C ARG A 166 6.00 9.29 10.32
N GLU A 167 5.92 10.57 9.97
CA GLU A 167 7.07 11.48 10.03
C GLU A 167 7.69 11.55 11.43
N SER A 168 9.01 11.71 11.47
CA SER A 168 9.70 12.05 12.70
C SER A 168 9.42 13.51 13.03
N LYS A 169 8.57 13.72 14.04
CA LYS A 169 8.09 15.06 14.43
C LYS A 169 9.20 16.00 14.92
N HIS A 170 10.30 15.49 15.44
CA HIS A 170 11.29 16.27 16.20
C HIS A 170 12.70 16.30 15.59
N SER A 171 12.87 15.90 14.33
CA SER A 171 14.18 15.89 13.68
C SER A 171 14.24 16.90 12.55
N LEU A 172 15.24 17.78 12.54
CA LEU A 172 15.60 18.59 11.36
C LEU A 172 16.38 17.69 10.39
N PRO A 173 15.76 17.19 9.30
CA PRO A 173 16.42 16.26 8.42
C PRO A 173 17.37 17.02 7.48
N GLU A 174 18.65 16.72 7.58
CA GLU A 174 19.69 17.30 6.72
C GLU A 174 19.36 17.14 5.24
N GLY A 175 19.59 18.21 4.47
CA GLY A 175 19.33 18.23 3.02
C GLY A 175 17.86 18.45 2.63
N PHE A 176 17.00 18.82 3.58
CA PHE A 176 15.59 19.19 3.35
C PHE A 176 15.25 20.59 3.89
N TYR A 177 16.25 21.32 4.37
CA TYR A 177 16.12 22.71 4.79
C TYR A 177 17.43 23.49 4.58
N THR A 178 17.28 24.79 4.39
CA THR A 178 18.33 25.81 4.55
C THR A 178 17.83 26.86 5.54
N GLU A 179 18.50 28.02 5.63
CA GLU A 179 17.99 29.12 6.45
C GLU A 179 16.60 29.60 6.00
N ASN A 180 16.37 29.68 4.69
CA ASN A 180 15.20 30.33 4.11
C ASN A 180 14.38 29.40 3.20
N THR A 181 14.70 28.11 3.11
CA THR A 181 13.97 27.18 2.24
C THR A 181 13.74 25.85 2.93
N TRP A 182 12.62 25.21 2.61
CA TRP A 182 12.18 23.94 3.17
C TRP A 182 11.55 23.07 2.08
N LEU A 183 12.06 21.84 1.96
CA LEU A 183 11.57 20.87 1.00
C LEU A 183 10.82 19.75 1.71
N ASP A 184 9.53 19.63 1.41
CA ASP A 184 8.74 18.45 1.72
C ASP A 184 8.66 17.52 0.52
N VAL A 185 9.58 16.57 0.48
CA VAL A 185 9.60 15.57 -0.59
C VAL A 185 8.53 14.48 -0.40
N ASP A 186 8.02 14.29 0.81
CA ASP A 186 7.08 13.21 1.10
C ASP A 186 5.67 13.57 0.61
N ASP A 187 5.29 14.85 0.70
CA ASP A 187 4.04 15.40 0.16
C ASP A 187 4.19 16.20 -1.13
N ASN A 188 5.42 16.31 -1.65
CA ASN A 188 5.75 17.03 -2.88
C ASN A 188 5.43 18.53 -2.76
N TYR A 189 5.86 19.15 -1.68
CA TYR A 189 5.63 20.55 -1.38
C TYR A 189 6.95 21.28 -1.18
N PHE A 190 6.99 22.55 -1.54
CA PHE A 190 8.18 23.39 -1.38
C PHE A 190 7.78 24.73 -0.78
N VAL A 191 8.62 25.23 0.13
CA VAL A 191 8.45 26.52 0.80
C VAL A 191 9.77 27.27 0.79
N ALA A 192 9.74 28.56 0.50
CA ALA A 192 10.87 29.47 0.60
C ALA A 192 10.44 30.84 1.11
N LEU A 193 11.38 31.50 1.78
CA LEU A 193 11.40 32.94 2.02
C LEU A 193 12.32 33.57 0.98
N ASP A 194 11.71 34.34 0.07
CA ASP A 194 12.38 35.10 -0.97
C ASP A 194 12.25 36.58 -0.62
N ASP A 195 13.26 37.11 0.07
CA ASP A 195 13.26 38.45 0.69
C ASP A 195 12.03 38.70 1.59
N ALA A 196 11.03 39.43 1.08
CA ALA A 196 9.81 39.80 1.80
C ALA A 196 8.58 38.94 1.41
N ASP A 197 8.77 37.93 0.56
CA ASP A 197 7.71 37.06 0.08
C ASP A 197 7.85 35.64 0.66
N LEU A 198 6.73 35.09 1.11
CA LEU A 198 6.58 33.67 1.37
C LEU A 198 6.14 32.97 0.08
N VAL A 199 7.04 32.17 -0.48
CA VAL A 199 6.85 31.44 -1.73
C VAL A 199 6.58 29.97 -1.44
N PHE A 200 5.53 29.39 -2.00
CA PHE A 200 5.24 27.97 -1.85
C PHE A 200 4.46 27.39 -3.02
N PHE A 201 4.69 26.11 -3.30
CA PHE A 201 4.08 25.41 -4.42
C PHE A 201 4.10 23.89 -4.30
N ASP A 202 3.15 23.25 -4.97
CA ASP A 202 3.11 21.81 -5.18
C ASP A 202 4.10 21.40 -6.30
N ILE A 203 4.88 20.36 -6.05
CA ILE A 203 5.77 19.71 -7.00
C ILE A 203 5.01 18.57 -7.69
N ASP A 204 5.14 18.44 -9.00
CA ASP A 204 4.59 17.28 -9.70
C ASP A 204 5.20 15.97 -9.18
N LYS A 205 4.37 14.94 -8.95
CA LYS A 205 4.80 13.64 -8.38
C LYS A 205 5.90 12.97 -9.21
N GLY A 206 5.88 13.15 -10.53
CA GLY A 206 6.91 12.63 -11.43
C GLY A 206 8.25 13.40 -11.35
N ARG A 207 8.27 14.57 -10.69
CA ARG A 207 9.41 15.49 -10.60
C ARG A 207 10.03 15.57 -9.22
N ALA A 208 9.37 15.07 -8.18
CA ALA A 208 9.86 15.13 -6.79
C ALA A 208 11.33 14.69 -6.62
N SER A 209 11.73 13.58 -7.25
CA SER A 209 13.13 13.11 -7.19
C SER A 209 14.12 14.05 -7.88
N LYS A 210 13.72 14.74 -8.95
CA LYS A 210 14.56 15.71 -9.65
C LYS A 210 14.69 16.98 -8.81
N VAL A 211 13.59 17.48 -8.28
CA VAL A 211 13.55 18.65 -7.39
C VAL A 211 14.39 18.40 -6.13
N GLN A 212 14.24 17.23 -5.50
CA GLN A 212 15.05 16.83 -4.35
C GLN A 212 16.55 16.85 -4.68
N GLN A 213 16.94 16.35 -5.86
CA GLN A 213 18.33 16.38 -6.28
C GLN A 213 18.84 17.81 -6.46
N LEU A 214 18.10 18.67 -7.16
CA LEU A 214 18.49 20.07 -7.39
C LEU A 214 18.61 20.84 -6.07
N TYR A 215 17.63 20.65 -5.18
CA TYR A 215 17.62 21.24 -3.85
C TYR A 215 18.87 20.87 -3.04
N GLN A 216 19.20 19.57 -2.98
CA GLN A 216 20.38 19.08 -2.25
C GLN A 216 21.70 19.50 -2.90
N GLN A 217 21.69 19.93 -4.16
CA GLN A 217 22.84 20.47 -4.87
C GLN A 217 22.97 22.00 -4.72
N GLY A 218 22.05 22.65 -3.99
CA GLY A 218 22.07 24.09 -3.79
C GLY A 218 21.61 24.89 -5.01
N ALA A 219 20.75 24.32 -5.86
CA ALA A 219 20.16 25.03 -6.98
C ALA A 219 19.37 26.27 -6.54
N ALA A 220 19.33 27.29 -7.40
CA ALA A 220 18.59 28.52 -7.13
C ALA A 220 17.06 28.28 -7.13
N LEU A 221 16.31 29.13 -6.43
CA LEU A 221 14.85 29.02 -6.30
C LEU A 221 14.13 28.93 -7.65
N GLU A 222 14.51 29.77 -8.61
CA GLU A 222 13.92 29.77 -9.96
C GLU A 222 14.17 28.47 -10.73
N GLU A 223 15.32 27.83 -10.52
CA GLU A 223 15.63 26.53 -11.11
C GLU A 223 14.76 25.43 -10.51
N ILE A 224 14.53 25.49 -9.19
CA ILE A 224 13.64 24.56 -8.47
C ILE A 224 12.20 24.72 -8.97
N ILE A 225 11.71 25.97 -9.09
CA ILE A 225 10.38 26.28 -9.63
C ILE A 225 10.25 25.76 -11.08
N GLY A 226 11.25 26.02 -11.93
CA GLY A 226 11.24 25.54 -13.31
C GLY A 226 11.25 24.01 -13.42
N ALA A 227 11.93 23.33 -12.50
CA ALA A 227 12.00 21.87 -12.48
C ALA A 227 10.74 21.20 -11.89
N SER A 228 10.01 21.88 -11.01
CA SER A 228 8.84 21.33 -10.31
C SER A 228 7.61 21.17 -11.21
N LYS A 229 7.52 21.99 -12.28
CA LYS A 229 6.31 22.13 -13.10
C LYS A 229 5.06 22.36 -12.25
N ALA A 230 5.18 23.21 -11.23
CA ALA A 230 4.10 23.50 -10.30
C ALA A 230 2.84 24.01 -11.02
N ASN A 231 1.70 23.42 -10.70
CA ASN A 231 0.40 23.89 -11.21
C ASN A 231 -0.05 25.18 -10.52
N LYS A 232 0.42 25.42 -9.29
CA LYS A 232 0.02 26.54 -8.43
C LYS A 232 1.24 27.06 -7.68
N LEU A 233 1.87 28.10 -8.22
CA LEU A 233 2.88 28.90 -7.52
C LEU A 233 2.17 30.01 -6.75
N ASN A 234 2.38 30.08 -5.44
CA ASN A 234 1.91 31.20 -4.63
C ASN A 234 3.12 31.99 -4.13
N ARG A 235 3.04 33.31 -4.28
CA ARG A 235 3.95 34.28 -3.63
C ARG A 235 3.07 35.18 -2.78
N VAL A 236 3.30 35.19 -1.47
CA VAL A 236 2.52 35.96 -0.51
C VAL A 236 3.45 36.96 0.17
N PRO A 237 3.27 38.28 -0.07
CA PRO A 237 4.02 39.29 0.66
C PRO A 237 3.77 39.17 2.16
N ILE A 238 4.83 39.15 2.96
CA ILE A 238 4.73 39.06 4.42
C ILE A 238 4.00 40.28 5.00
N SER A 239 4.17 41.44 4.37
CA SER A 239 3.46 42.67 4.70
C SER A 239 1.94 42.57 4.56
N ALA A 240 1.44 41.70 3.67
CA ALA A 240 0.01 41.51 3.41
C ALA A 240 -0.64 40.46 4.32
N MET A 241 0.14 39.81 5.19
CA MET A 241 -0.39 38.83 6.14
C MET A 241 -1.19 39.57 7.23
N LYS A 242 -2.42 39.13 7.46
CA LYS A 242 -3.27 39.61 8.56
C LYS A 242 -3.14 38.76 9.80
N GLN A 243 -2.93 37.46 9.59
CA GLN A 243 -2.81 36.49 10.66
C GLN A 243 -1.88 35.36 10.26
N VAL A 244 -1.03 34.94 11.19
CA VAL A 244 -0.24 33.71 11.11
C VAL A 244 -0.57 32.85 12.31
N ARG A 245 -0.91 31.59 12.07
CA ARG A 245 -1.27 30.62 13.10
C ARG A 245 -0.46 29.34 12.95
N SER A 246 0.07 28.83 14.05
CA SER A 246 0.75 27.55 14.11
C SER A 246 0.29 26.74 15.33
N ASP A 247 -0.12 25.50 15.11
CA ASP A 247 -0.37 24.55 16.20
C ASP A 247 0.90 23.71 16.38
N HIS A 248 1.45 23.57 17.61
CA HIS A 248 2.75 22.88 17.78
C HIS A 248 2.72 21.42 17.31
N ASN A 249 1.57 20.75 17.43
CA ASN A 249 1.38 19.37 17.04
C ASN A 249 0.97 19.17 15.56
N SER A 250 0.92 20.26 14.80
CA SER A 250 0.80 20.29 13.35
C SER A 250 2.18 20.54 12.72
N ASP A 251 2.35 20.06 11.50
CA ASP A 251 3.44 20.36 10.58
C ASP A 251 3.09 21.51 9.62
N THR A 252 1.94 22.16 9.81
CA THR A 252 1.47 23.26 8.97
C THR A 252 1.48 24.63 9.66
N ILE A 253 1.67 25.68 8.88
CA ILE A 253 1.43 27.08 9.26
C ILE A 253 0.24 27.60 8.44
N GLN A 254 -0.72 28.21 9.11
CA GLN A 254 -1.83 28.89 8.44
C GLN A 254 -1.50 30.37 8.30
N VAL A 255 -1.59 30.90 7.08
CA VAL A 255 -1.37 32.30 6.77
C VAL A 255 -2.64 32.88 6.17
N GLU A 256 -3.18 33.92 6.79
CA GLU A 256 -4.37 34.61 6.34
C GLU A 256 -3.99 35.94 5.70
N THR A 257 -4.50 36.18 4.48
CA THR A 257 -4.42 37.45 3.77
C THR A 257 -5.84 37.99 3.56
N ASP A 258 -5.99 39.15 2.91
CA ASP A 258 -7.30 39.70 2.55
C ASP A 258 -8.18 38.74 1.76
N ASP A 259 -7.59 38.04 0.79
CA ASP A 259 -8.35 37.25 -0.18
C ASP A 259 -8.60 35.80 0.26
N ARG A 260 -7.68 35.21 1.03
CA ARG A 260 -7.71 33.77 1.35
C ARG A 260 -6.83 33.40 2.53
N THR A 261 -7.10 32.21 3.07
CA THR A 261 -6.22 31.52 4.02
C THR A 261 -5.43 30.44 3.28
N TYR A 262 -4.12 30.44 3.48
CA TYR A 262 -3.18 29.46 2.98
C TYR A 262 -2.78 28.49 4.09
N SER A 263 -2.65 27.22 3.75
CA SER A 263 -2.03 26.21 4.61
C SER A 263 -0.68 25.86 4.00
N VAL A 264 0.39 26.26 4.68
CA VAL A 264 1.78 26.02 4.26
C VAL A 264 2.28 24.80 5.01
N GLU A 265 2.59 23.74 4.27
CA GLU A 265 2.95 22.43 4.81
C GLU A 265 4.47 22.25 4.85
N PHE A 266 4.96 21.55 5.88
CA PHE A 266 6.37 21.26 6.07
C PHE A 266 6.54 19.77 6.35
N LEU A 267 7.70 19.24 5.98
CA LEU A 267 8.00 17.81 6.16
C LEU A 267 7.87 17.31 7.60
N ASN A 268 8.03 18.17 8.61
CA ASN A 268 7.72 17.84 10.01
C ASN A 268 7.60 19.09 10.89
N GLN A 269 7.21 18.90 12.15
CA GLN A 269 7.00 19.96 13.13
C GLN A 269 8.29 20.74 13.46
N ALA A 270 9.46 20.10 13.43
CA ALA A 270 10.74 20.77 13.68
C ALA A 270 11.10 21.74 12.55
N LEU A 271 10.90 21.33 11.30
CA LEU A 271 11.10 22.19 10.13
C LEU A 271 10.11 23.35 10.10
N LYS A 272 8.85 23.08 10.42
CA LYS A 272 7.84 24.11 10.62
C LYS A 272 8.26 25.10 11.71
N ALA A 273 8.77 24.63 12.85
CA ALA A 273 9.23 25.50 13.94
C ALA A 273 10.40 26.39 13.50
N HIS A 274 11.38 25.83 12.79
CA HIS A 274 12.48 26.60 12.19
C HIS A 274 11.97 27.65 11.20
N ALA A 275 11.04 27.28 10.30
CA ALA A 275 10.45 28.23 9.36
C ALA A 275 9.65 29.34 10.05
N LEU A 276 8.88 28.98 11.08
CA LEU A 276 8.09 29.94 11.86
C LEU A 276 8.98 30.97 12.56
N GLU A 277 10.14 30.56 13.07
CA GLU A 277 11.11 31.48 13.68
C GLU A 277 11.60 32.55 12.68
N ARG A 278 11.86 32.14 11.43
CA ARG A 278 12.29 33.03 10.34
C ARG A 278 11.16 33.93 9.86
N ILE A 279 9.96 33.38 9.65
CA ILE A 279 8.77 34.15 9.27
C ILE A 279 8.45 35.19 10.34
N ARG A 280 8.49 34.81 11.62
CA ARG A 280 8.21 35.70 12.76
C ARG A 280 9.07 36.95 12.76
N ALA A 281 10.35 36.82 12.41
CA ALA A 281 11.29 37.94 12.37
C ALA A 281 10.93 39.00 11.29
N LEU A 282 10.11 38.62 10.31
CA LEU A 282 9.72 39.46 9.17
C LEU A 282 8.26 39.94 9.24
N LEU A 283 7.51 39.54 10.28
CA LEU A 283 6.10 39.90 10.40
C LEU A 283 5.90 41.42 10.56
N PRO A 284 4.77 41.97 10.07
CA PRO A 284 4.47 43.39 10.17
C PRO A 284 4.51 43.93 11.61
N GLU A 285 5.08 45.13 11.78
CA GLU A 285 5.00 45.90 13.02
C GLU A 285 3.53 46.22 13.32
N GLY A 286 2.96 45.61 14.37
CA GLY A 286 1.55 45.77 14.75
C GLY A 286 0.78 44.47 14.95
N MET A 287 1.35 43.32 14.60
CA MET A 287 0.76 42.03 14.97
C MET A 287 0.93 41.76 16.48
N THR A 288 -0.18 41.40 17.13
CA THR A 288 -0.19 40.96 18.53
C THR A 288 0.01 39.45 18.59
N TYR A 289 0.94 39.01 19.44
CA TYR A 289 1.16 37.59 19.73
C TYR A 289 0.20 37.12 20.81
N ASN A 290 -0.49 36.01 20.54
CA ASN A 290 -1.30 35.28 21.50
C ASN A 290 -0.91 33.79 21.50
N LYS A 291 -0.80 33.23 22.70
CA LYS A 291 -0.50 31.82 22.92
C LYS A 291 -1.68 31.18 23.64
N GLU A 292 -2.37 30.27 22.95
CA GLU A 292 -3.51 29.54 23.50
C GLU A 292 -3.12 28.10 23.84
N GLU A 293 -3.19 27.75 25.12
CA GLU A 293 -2.95 26.40 25.60
C GLU A 293 -4.29 25.70 25.84
N LYS A 294 -4.63 24.72 25.01
CA LYS A 294 -5.87 23.95 25.16
C LYS A 294 -5.70 22.94 26.30
N THR A 295 -6.79 22.63 26.99
CA THR A 295 -6.78 21.50 27.93
C THR A 295 -6.64 20.16 27.18
N ARG A 296 -6.15 19.12 27.86
CA ARG A 296 -5.99 17.76 27.30
C ARG A 296 -7.27 17.25 26.63
N ILE A 297 -8.41 17.42 27.31
CA ILE A 297 -9.71 16.99 26.79
C ILE A 297 -10.12 17.81 25.57
N LYS A 298 -10.00 19.15 25.63
CA LYS A 298 -10.34 20.03 24.48
C LYS A 298 -9.47 19.71 23.25
N SER A 299 -8.21 19.34 23.47
CA SER A 299 -7.30 18.92 22.41
C SER A 299 -7.74 17.60 21.77
N ALA A 300 -8.06 16.59 22.59
CA ALA A 300 -8.47 15.26 22.13
C ALA A 300 -9.89 15.22 21.54
N LEU A 301 -10.75 16.19 21.88
CA LEU A 301 -12.18 16.19 21.54
C LEU A 301 -12.49 15.87 20.07
N PRO A 302 -11.85 16.46 19.04
CA PRO A 302 -12.16 16.14 17.65
C PRO A 302 -11.91 14.66 17.30
N ALA A 303 -10.84 14.07 17.87
CA ALA A 303 -10.52 12.67 17.64
C ALA A 303 -11.47 11.74 18.40
N LEU A 304 -11.91 12.14 19.60
CA LEU A 304 -12.94 11.44 20.36
C LEU A 304 -14.29 11.46 19.62
N THR A 305 -14.71 12.61 19.10
CA THR A 305 -15.94 12.72 18.29
C THR A 305 -15.88 11.80 17.07
N LEU A 306 -14.74 11.77 16.38
CA LEU A 306 -14.54 10.87 15.25
C LEU A 306 -14.60 9.40 15.68
N ALA A 307 -13.98 9.03 16.81
CA ALA A 307 -14.05 7.66 17.34
C ALA A 307 -15.51 7.25 17.59
N THR A 308 -16.30 8.10 18.24
CA THR A 308 -17.73 7.85 18.49
C THR A 308 -18.50 7.64 17.19
N LEU A 309 -18.25 8.47 16.18
CA LEU A 309 -18.88 8.34 14.85
C LEU A 309 -18.55 7.01 14.15
N PHE A 310 -17.40 6.39 14.42
CA PHE A 310 -17.07 5.07 13.88
C PHE A 310 -17.57 3.92 14.75
N VAL A 311 -17.56 4.07 16.07
CA VAL A 311 -18.00 3.02 17.01
C VAL A 311 -19.51 2.83 16.97
N VAL A 312 -20.31 3.91 16.89
CA VAL A 312 -21.77 3.82 16.89
C VAL A 312 -22.31 2.95 15.73
N PRO A 313 -21.90 3.14 14.47
CA PRO A 313 -22.34 2.28 13.36
C PRO A 313 -21.95 0.81 13.50
N MET A 314 -20.83 0.49 14.16
CA MET A 314 -20.40 -0.92 14.34
C MET A 314 -21.42 -1.76 15.12
N PHE A 315 -22.20 -1.14 16.01
CA PHE A 315 -23.27 -1.83 16.72
C PHE A 315 -24.46 -2.20 15.83
N PHE A 316 -24.61 -1.54 14.67
CA PHE A 316 -25.70 -1.77 13.73
C PHE A 316 -25.27 -2.58 12.49
N ILE A 317 -23.97 -2.69 12.24
CA ILE A 317 -23.42 -3.47 11.11
C ILE A 317 -23.14 -4.90 11.58
N THR A 318 -23.85 -5.86 11.02
CA THR A 318 -23.69 -7.30 11.35
C THR A 318 -22.61 -7.99 10.50
N THR A 319 -22.10 -7.33 9.45
CA THR A 319 -21.08 -7.91 8.58
C THR A 319 -19.69 -7.87 9.25
N PRO A 320 -19.09 -9.03 9.60
CA PRO A 320 -17.85 -9.08 10.37
C PRO A 320 -16.67 -8.43 9.64
N GLY A 321 -16.62 -8.52 8.31
CA GLY A 321 -15.58 -7.88 7.50
C GLY A 321 -15.57 -6.36 7.60
N ILE A 322 -16.74 -5.72 7.63
CA ILE A 322 -16.85 -4.26 7.73
C ILE A 322 -16.43 -3.79 9.13
N ASN A 323 -16.86 -4.50 10.18
CA ASN A 323 -16.46 -4.20 11.55
C ASN A 323 -14.95 -4.35 11.77
N LEU A 324 -14.31 -5.33 11.13
CA LEU A 324 -12.85 -5.46 11.14
C LEU A 324 -12.17 -4.24 10.51
N VAL A 325 -12.65 -3.77 9.36
CA VAL A 325 -12.10 -2.58 8.68
C VAL A 325 -12.29 -1.32 9.53
N ILE A 326 -13.46 -1.12 10.12
CA ILE A 326 -13.73 0.04 10.99
C ILE A 326 -12.89 -0.01 12.27
N GLY A 327 -12.86 -1.16 12.96
CA GLY A 327 -12.04 -1.37 14.14
C GLY A 327 -10.56 -1.12 13.86
N PHE A 328 -10.10 -1.58 12.69
CA PHE A 328 -8.76 -1.30 12.20
C PHE A 328 -8.48 0.21 12.04
N ILE A 329 -9.39 0.96 11.41
CA ILE A 329 -9.26 2.42 11.28
C ILE A 329 -9.19 3.09 12.66
N ILE A 330 -10.04 2.68 13.61
CA ILE A 330 -10.05 3.26 14.96
C ILE A 330 -8.69 3.04 15.63
N VAL A 331 -8.22 1.79 15.67
CA VAL A 331 -6.97 1.42 16.37
C VAL A 331 -5.76 2.12 15.76
N VAL A 332 -5.70 2.24 14.44
CA VAL A 332 -4.49 2.75 13.79
C VAL A 332 -4.52 4.25 13.49
N LYS A 333 -5.68 4.85 13.18
CA LYS A 333 -5.80 6.29 12.91
C LYS A 333 -6.20 7.10 14.13
N ILE A 334 -7.26 6.68 14.80
CA ILE A 334 -7.99 7.55 15.72
C ILE A 334 -7.40 7.46 17.12
N LEU A 335 -7.22 6.24 17.63
CA LEU A 335 -6.70 6.00 18.97
C LEU A 335 -5.33 6.65 19.21
N PRO A 336 -4.34 6.55 18.30
CA PRO A 336 -3.05 7.19 18.52
C PRO A 336 -3.17 8.72 18.55
N ARG A 337 -4.10 9.32 17.79
CA ARG A 337 -4.34 10.78 17.82
C ARG A 337 -4.95 11.21 19.15
N ILE A 338 -5.88 10.42 19.70
CA ILE A 338 -6.44 10.65 21.03
C ILE A 338 -5.31 10.61 22.08
N LEU A 339 -4.53 9.54 22.10
CA LEU A 339 -3.45 9.35 23.07
C LEU A 339 -2.42 10.48 23.02
N VAL A 340 -1.92 10.83 21.82
CA VAL A 340 -0.96 11.92 21.65
C VAL A 340 -1.52 13.24 22.18
N ARG A 341 -2.78 13.57 21.87
CA ARG A 341 -3.40 14.85 22.29
C ARG A 341 -3.78 14.89 23.78
N LEU A 342 -3.93 13.73 24.41
CA LEU A 342 -4.11 13.63 25.86
C LEU A 342 -2.79 13.79 26.61
N TRP A 343 -1.68 13.27 26.06
CA TRP A 343 -0.35 13.41 26.64
C TRP A 343 0.27 14.78 26.39
N ASP A 344 0.10 15.30 25.17
CA ASP A 344 0.68 16.56 24.69
C ASP A 344 -0.45 17.47 24.17
N PRO A 345 -1.08 18.25 25.06
CA PRO A 345 -2.25 19.06 24.73
C PRO A 345 -1.89 20.21 23.80
N THR A 346 -2.69 20.46 22.76
CA THR A 346 -2.43 21.45 21.70
C THR A 346 -2.17 22.85 22.26
N ILE A 347 -1.04 23.41 21.86
CA ILE A 347 -0.63 24.81 22.02
C ILE A 347 -0.71 25.44 20.63
N THR A 348 -1.47 26.52 20.54
CA THR A 348 -1.63 27.31 19.32
C THR A 348 -0.95 28.66 19.52
N GLU A 349 -0.02 28.97 18.63
CA GLU A 349 0.61 30.28 18.52
C GLU A 349 -0.07 31.08 17.41
N LYS A 350 -0.43 32.32 17.72
CA LYS A 350 -1.16 33.19 16.81
C LYS A 350 -0.53 34.58 16.81
N TRP A 351 -0.22 35.08 15.62
CA TRP A 351 0.08 36.48 15.36
C TRP A 351 -1.07 37.04 14.54
N ALA A 352 -1.69 38.12 15.00
CA ALA A 352 -2.79 38.75 14.27
C ALA A 352 -2.74 40.27 14.46
N LEU A 353 -3.13 41.01 13.43
CA LEU A 353 -3.44 42.42 13.60
C LEU A 353 -4.56 42.57 14.64
N ALA A 354 -4.44 43.57 15.51
CA ALA A 354 -5.53 43.89 16.43
C ALA A 354 -6.78 44.18 15.60
N THR A 355 -7.84 43.39 15.79
CA THR A 355 -9.14 43.69 15.22
C THR A 355 -9.60 45.00 15.82
N ALA A 356 -9.64 46.06 14.99
CA ALA A 356 -10.24 47.34 15.35
C ALA A 356 -11.73 47.19 15.65
#